data_AF-A0A2V7S6L9-F1
#
_entry.id   AF-A0A2V7S6L9-F1
#
_cell.length_a   1.000
_cell.length_b   1.000
_cell.length_c   1.000
_cell.angle_alpha   90.00
_cell.angle_beta   90.00
_cell.angle_gamma   90.00
#
_symmetry.space_group_name_H-M   'P 1'
#
loop_
_entity.id
_entity.type
_entity.pdbx_description
1 polymer ?
#
loop_
_entity_poly.entity_id
_entity_poly.type
_entity_poly.pdbx_seq_one_letter_code
_entity_poly.pdbx_strand_id
1 'polypeptide(L)'
;MLQRPSVEDAPVLTLVLAAVAIVLLVLAVGALRPRVPERRPRQDPNAYWSEAGTRGAAIVLWAAIEGAGLVAAVGYFLTGGTAPAVGFALALATLILFPPGRLEGDGAVSD
;
A
#
# COMPACT_ATOMS: atom_id res chain seq x y z
N MET A 1 21.76 5.95 37.01
CA MET A 1 21.16 7.02 36.18
C MET A 1 20.26 6.37 35.15
N LEU A 2 18.95 6.41 35.35
CA LEU A 2 17.98 6.03 34.31
C LEU A 2 17.92 7.16 33.30
N GLN A 3 18.49 6.95 32.12
CA GLN A 3 18.34 7.85 30.98
C GLN A 3 16.85 7.85 30.62
N ARG A 4 16.12 8.89 31.02
CA ARG A 4 14.76 9.10 30.51
C ARG A 4 14.92 9.42 29.03
N PRO A 5 14.30 8.67 28.11
CA PRO A 5 14.28 9.08 26.71
C PRO A 5 13.72 10.50 26.67
N SER A 6 14.50 11.43 26.12
CA SER A 6 14.07 12.81 25.95
C SER A 6 12.82 12.79 25.08
N VAL A 7 11.87 13.67 25.40
CA VAL A 7 10.64 13.89 24.62
C VAL A 7 10.93 14.24 23.16
N GLU A 8 12.21 14.46 22.80
CA GLU A 8 12.72 14.78 21.47
C GLU A 8 13.02 13.57 20.57
N ASP A 9 13.24 12.36 21.11
CA ASP A 9 13.52 11.17 20.27
C ASP A 9 12.24 10.55 19.68
N ALA A 10 11.16 10.58 20.47
CA ALA A 10 9.84 10.12 20.07
C ALA A 10 9.28 10.83 18.81
N PRO A 11 9.37 12.17 18.66
CA PRO A 11 8.87 12.86 17.47
C PRO A 11 9.70 12.56 16.23
N VAL A 12 11.03 12.42 16.33
CA VAL A 12 11.88 12.10 15.17
C VAL A 12 11.55 10.71 14.64
N LEU A 13 11.48 9.69 15.51
CA LEU A 13 11.11 8.33 15.11
C LEU A 13 9.71 8.28 14.50
N THR A 14 8.74 9.00 15.09
CA THR A 14 7.37 9.13 14.56
C THR A 14 7.38 9.66 13.13
N LEU A 15 8.12 10.75 12.89
CA LEU A 15 8.24 11.38 11.58
C LEU A 15 8.92 10.48 10.55
N VAL A 16 10.00 9.80 10.94
CA VAL A 16 10.72 8.89 10.04
C VAL A 16 9.83 7.73 9.60
N LEU A 17 9.15 7.06 10.54
CA LEU A 17 8.27 5.93 10.21
C LEU A 17 7.08 6.36 9.35
N ALA A 18 6.47 7.51 9.66
CA ALA A 18 5.43 8.08 8.83
C ALA A 18 5.94 8.41 7.42
N ALA A 19 7.10 9.07 7.30
CA ALA A 19 7.70 9.42 6.02
C ALA A 19 8.00 8.18 5.17
N VAL A 20 8.58 7.13 5.76
CA VAL A 20 8.85 5.87 5.06
C VAL A 20 7.55 5.25 4.55
N ALA A 21 6.51 5.17 5.38
CA ALA A 21 5.22 4.65 4.97
C ALA A 21 4.61 5.44 3.80
N ILE A 22 4.64 6.78 3.87
CA ILE A 22 4.12 7.65 2.81
C ILE A 22 4.93 7.51 1.53
N VAL A 23 6.26 7.45 1.60
CA VAL A 23 7.11 7.25 0.41
C VAL A 23 6.80 5.91 -0.25
N LEU A 24 6.67 4.84 0.52
CA LEU A 24 6.27 3.53 0.00
C LEU A 24 4.92 3.58 -0.69
N LEU A 25 3.93 4.26 -0.10
CA LEU A 25 2.60 4.41 -0.67
C LEU A 25 2.63 5.23 -1.98
N VAL A 26 3.40 6.32 -2.02
CA VAL A 26 3.58 7.14 -3.23
C VAL A 26 4.25 6.33 -4.33
N LEU A 27 5.27 5.52 -4.01
CA LEU A 27 5.91 4.63 -4.99
C LEU A 27 4.95 3.55 -5.48
N ALA A 28 4.14 2.98 -4.59
CA ALA A 28 3.13 2.00 -4.96
C ALA A 28 2.12 2.57 -5.95
N VAL A 29 1.52 3.73 -5.63
CA VAL A 29 0.49 4.34 -6.48
C VAL A 29 1.07 4.96 -7.74
N GLY A 30 2.17 5.72 -7.62
CA GLY A 30 2.73 6.50 -8.72
C GLY A 30 3.62 5.71 -9.66
N ALA A 31 4.30 4.67 -9.19
CA ALA A 31 5.26 3.91 -9.99
C ALA A 31 4.87 2.44 -10.20
N LEU A 32 4.30 1.76 -9.19
CA LEU A 32 3.96 0.34 -9.33
C LEU A 32 2.59 0.12 -9.97
N ARG A 33 1.56 0.90 -9.62
CA ARG A 33 0.23 0.76 -10.24
C ARG A 33 0.33 0.81 -11.76
N PRO A 34 0.96 1.81 -12.41
CA PRO A 34 0.97 1.88 -13.88
C PRO A 34 1.59 0.66 -14.57
N ARG A 35 2.38 -0.15 -13.83
CA ARG A 35 2.98 -1.39 -14.33
C ARG A 35 2.03 -2.58 -14.30
N VAL A 36 0.92 -2.51 -13.56
CA VAL A 36 -0.12 -3.54 -13.55
C VAL A 36 -1.05 -3.29 -14.73
N PRO A 37 -1.04 -4.14 -15.77
CA PRO A 37 -1.90 -3.97 -16.94
C PRO A 37 -3.38 -4.09 -16.54
N GLU A 38 -4.26 -3.33 -17.17
CA GLU A 38 -5.70 -3.54 -17.03
C GLU A 38 -6.13 -4.73 -17.91
N ARG A 39 -7.05 -5.56 -17.41
CA ARG A 39 -7.62 -6.65 -18.21
C ARG A 39 -8.34 -6.06 -19.42
N ARG A 40 -8.09 -6.61 -20.61
CA ARG A 40 -8.83 -6.22 -21.81
C ARG A 40 -10.30 -6.67 -21.68
N PRO A 41 -11.28 -5.93 -22.22
CA PRO A 41 -12.71 -6.23 -22.04
C PRO A 41 -13.16 -7.64 -22.47
N ARG A 42 -12.41 -8.32 -23.35
CA ARG A 42 -12.70 -9.69 -23.84
C ARG A 42 -11.68 -10.74 -23.40
N GLN A 43 -10.75 -10.38 -22.52
CA GLN A 43 -9.75 -11.32 -22.03
C GLN A 43 -10.35 -12.16 -20.90
N ASP A 44 -10.18 -13.47 -21.01
CA ASP A 44 -10.56 -14.39 -19.95
C ASP A 44 -9.81 -14.06 -18.63
N PRO A 45 -10.48 -14.04 -17.47
CA PRO A 45 -9.85 -13.72 -16.19
C PRO A 45 -8.69 -14.67 -15.82
N ASN A 46 -8.82 -15.97 -16.09
CA ASN A 46 -7.74 -16.91 -15.83
C ASN A 46 -6.56 -16.66 -16.77
N ALA A 47 -6.82 -16.33 -18.03
CA ALA A 47 -5.77 -15.95 -18.97
C ALA A 47 -5.00 -14.71 -18.47
N TYR A 48 -5.70 -13.67 -17.99
CA TYR A 48 -5.10 -12.46 -17.42
C TYR A 48 -4.18 -12.77 -16.23
N TRP A 49 -4.64 -13.57 -15.27
CA TRP A 49 -3.85 -13.92 -14.08
C TRP A 49 -2.78 -14.98 -14.32
N SER A 50 -2.86 -15.73 -15.42
CA SER A 50 -1.84 -16.71 -15.81
C SER A 50 -0.58 -16.06 -16.39
N GLU A 51 -0.69 -14.81 -16.84
CA GLU A 51 0.46 -14.05 -17.33
C GLU A 51 1.38 -13.68 -16.16
N ALA A 52 2.58 -14.29 -16.14
CA ALA A 52 3.54 -14.14 -15.06
C ALA A 52 3.93 -12.67 -14.79
N GLY A 53 4.01 -11.84 -15.84
CA GLY A 53 4.29 -10.41 -15.72
C GLY A 53 3.18 -9.66 -14.96
N THR A 54 1.92 -9.92 -15.31
CA THR A 54 0.75 -9.30 -14.68
C THR A 54 0.62 -9.71 -13.21
N ARG A 55 0.67 -11.01 -12.93
CA ARG A 55 0.59 -11.52 -11.56
C ARG A 55 1.75 -11.02 -10.70
N GLY A 56 2.97 -11.05 -11.23
CA GLY A 56 4.15 -10.56 -10.53
C GLY A 56 4.05 -9.08 -10.18
N ALA A 57 3.65 -8.23 -11.14
CA ALA A 57 3.46 -6.80 -10.91
C ALA A 57 2.38 -6.51 -9.85
N ALA A 58 1.27 -7.25 -9.87
CA ALA A 58 0.19 -7.11 -8.89
C ALA A 58 0.65 -7.50 -7.48
N ILE A 59 1.40 -8.61 -7.33
CA ILE A 59 1.98 -9.03 -6.05
C ILE A 59 2.91 -7.95 -5.50
N VAL A 60 3.79 -7.40 -6.33
CA VAL A 60 4.73 -6.35 -5.90
C VAL A 60 4.00 -5.07 -5.51
N LEU A 61 2.95 -4.69 -6.24
CA LEU A 61 2.10 -3.55 -5.89
C LEU A 61 1.44 -3.74 -4.52
N TRP A 62 0.76 -4.87 -4.29
CA TRP A 62 0.09 -5.11 -3.01
C TRP A 62 1.07 -5.24 -1.86
N ALA A 63 2.17 -5.97 -2.05
CA ALA A 63 3.20 -6.09 -1.02
C ALA A 63 3.78 -4.73 -0.62
N ALA A 64 3.92 -3.79 -1.56
CA ALA A 64 4.38 -2.43 -1.25
C ALA A 64 3.34 -1.63 -0.44
N ILE A 65 2.05 -1.75 -0.77
CA ILE A 65 0.96 -1.09 -0.02
C ILE A 65 0.84 -1.69 1.38
N GLU A 66 0.89 -3.02 1.50
CA GLU A 66 0.88 -3.72 2.79
C GLU A 66 2.10 -3.35 3.63
N GLY A 67 3.29 -3.32 3.02
CA GLY A 67 4.51 -2.87 3.68
C GLY A 67 4.41 -1.45 4.21
N ALA A 68 3.83 -0.53 3.43
CA ALA A 68 3.55 0.84 3.88
C ALA A 68 2.62 0.85 5.10
N GLY A 69 1.54 0.07 5.05
CA GLY A 69 0.59 -0.09 6.16
C GLY A 69 1.25 -0.65 7.42
N LEU A 70 2.05 -1.71 7.31
CA LEU A 70 2.74 -2.33 8.43
C LEU A 70 3.74 -1.38 9.09
N VAL A 71 4.55 -0.66 8.30
CA VAL A 71 5.48 0.35 8.83
C VAL A 71 4.73 1.45 9.60
N ALA A 72 3.60 1.91 9.04
CA ALA A 72 2.77 2.94 9.67
C ALA A 72 2.11 2.44 10.96
N ALA A 73 1.59 1.21 10.96
CA ALA A 73 1.00 0.58 12.14
C ALA A 73 2.05 0.39 13.26
N VAL A 74 3.23 -0.13 12.93
CA VAL A 74 4.35 -0.24 13.87
C VAL A 74 4.72 1.14 14.41
N GLY A 75 4.80 2.16 13.55
CA GLY A 75 5.04 3.54 13.99
C GLY A 75 3.99 4.04 14.97
N TYR A 76 2.71 3.79 14.72
CA TYR A 76 1.64 4.18 15.64
C TYR A 76 1.76 3.45 16.98
N PHE A 77 1.91 2.13 16.98
CA PHE A 77 1.96 1.34 18.22
C PHE A 77 3.23 1.60 19.05
N LEU A 78 4.35 1.97 18.42
CA LEU A 78 5.59 2.31 19.13
C LEU A 78 5.61 3.73 19.69
N THR A 79 4.96 4.69 19.03
CA THR A 79 5.11 6.12 19.35
C THR A 79 3.85 6.79 19.88
N GLY A 80 2.67 6.20 19.65
CA GLY A 80 1.37 6.83 19.89
C GLY A 80 1.06 8.01 18.94
N GLY A 81 1.93 8.27 17.97
CA GLY A 81 1.82 9.43 17.08
C GLY A 81 0.69 9.31 16.05
N THR A 82 -0.01 10.42 15.80
CA THR A 82 -1.13 10.46 14.84
C THR A 82 -0.68 10.34 13.38
N ALA A 83 0.54 10.80 13.04
CA ALA A 83 1.03 10.77 11.66
C ALA A 83 1.15 9.34 11.09
N PRO A 84 1.78 8.36 11.78
CA PRO A 84 1.72 6.96 11.36
C PRO A 84 0.30 6.39 11.30
N ALA A 85 -0.61 6.80 12.18
CA ALA A 85 -2.00 6.35 12.12
C ALA A 85 -2.70 6.78 10.81
N VAL A 86 -2.46 8.01 10.37
CA VAL A 86 -2.94 8.50 9.06
C VAL A 86 -2.31 7.70 7.93
N GLY A 87 -1.01 7.43 7.98
CA GLY A 87 -0.33 6.60 6.99
C GLY A 87 -0.94 5.19 6.87
N PHE A 88 -1.28 4.57 8.01
CA PHE A 88 -1.95 3.27 8.05
C PHE A 88 -3.35 3.33 7.42
N ALA A 89 -4.15 4.33 7.77
CA ALA A 89 -5.48 4.53 7.18
C ALA A 89 -5.41 4.72 5.66
N LEU A 90 -4.42 5.47 5.16
CA LEU A 90 -4.19 5.65 3.73
C LEU A 90 -3.79 4.34 3.04
N ALA A 91 -2.95 3.51 3.65
CA ALA A 91 -2.61 2.20 3.12
C ALA A 91 -3.85 1.29 3.01
N LEU A 92 -4.68 1.25 4.05
CA LEU A 92 -5.94 0.50 4.01
C LEU A 92 -6.89 1.01 2.93
N ALA A 93 -7.09 2.33 2.84
CA ALA A 93 -7.89 2.92 1.78
C ALA A 93 -7.36 2.54 0.39
N THR A 94 -6.03 2.52 0.23
CA THR A 94 -5.37 2.14 -1.02
C THR A 94 -5.62 0.67 -1.38
N LEU A 95 -5.55 -0.26 -0.42
CA LEU A 95 -5.91 -1.67 -0.64
C LEU A 95 -7.37 -1.84 -1.04
N ILE A 96 -8.29 -1.12 -0.38
CA ILE A 96 -9.72 -1.14 -0.69
C ILE A 96 -9.99 -0.59 -2.10
N LEU A 97 -9.22 0.42 -2.54
CA LEU A 97 -9.35 1.03 -3.86
C LEU A 97 -8.71 0.20 -4.98
N PHE A 98 -7.74 -0.65 -4.67
CA PHE A 98 -7.08 -1.56 -5.61
C PHE A 98 -7.38 -3.04 -5.32
N PRO A 99 -8.66 -3.47 -5.30
CA PRO A 99 -8.99 -4.87 -5.12
C PRO A 99 -8.63 -5.67 -6.38
N PRO A 100 -8.31 -6.97 -6.24
CA PRO A 100 -8.03 -7.87 -7.37
C PRO A 100 -9.10 -7.80 -8.46
N GLY A 101 -10.37 -7.78 -8.06
CA GLY A 101 -11.50 -7.75 -9.00
C GLY A 101 -11.61 -6.46 -9.84
N ARG A 102 -11.16 -5.30 -9.35
CA ARG A 102 -11.16 -4.08 -10.19
C ARG A 102 -10.14 -4.14 -11.32
N LEU A 103 -9.07 -4.91 -11.15
CA LEU A 103 -8.07 -5.14 -12.20
C LEU A 103 -8.60 -6.09 -13.29
N GLU A 104 -9.60 -6.91 -12.95
CA GLU A 104 -10.33 -7.75 -13.89
C GLU A 104 -11.32 -6.94 -14.75
N GLY A 105 -11.69 -5.71 -14.35
CA GLY A 105 -12.56 -4.82 -15.12
C GLY A 105 -14.05 -5.19 -15.03
N ASP A 106 -14.86 -4.24 -14.55
CA ASP A 106 -16.32 -4.30 -14.43
C ASP A 106 -17.05 -4.24 -15.80
N GLY A 107 -16.65 -5.06 -16.76
CA GLY A 107 -17.19 -5.09 -18.13
C GLY A 107 -18.23 -6.19 -18.42
N ALA A 108 -18.68 -6.93 -17.41
CA ALA A 108 -19.70 -7.96 -17.57
C ALA A 108 -20.91 -7.60 -16.69
N VAL A 109 -21.73 -6.67 -17.20
CA VAL A 109 -23.20 -6.58 -17.11
C VAL A 109 -23.58 -5.12 -17.40
N SER A 110 -24.07 -4.88 -18.60
CA SER A 110 -25.18 -3.95 -18.83
C SER A 110 -25.92 -4.48 -20.06
N ASP A 111 -27.18 -4.85 -19.83
CA ASP A 111 -28.15 -5.26 -20.86
C ASP A 111 -28.40 -4.17 -21.91
#